data_AF-A0A3B0ISH6-F1
#
_entry.id   AF-A0A3B0ISH6-F1
#
_cell.length_a   1.000
_cell.length_b   1.000
_cell.length_c   1.000
_cell.angle_alpha   90.00
_cell.angle_beta   90.00
_cell.angle_gamma   90.00
#
_symmetry.space_group_name_H-M   'P 1'
#
loop_
_entity.id
_entity.type
_entity.pdbx_description
1 polymer ?
#
loop_
_entity_poly.entity_id
_entity_poly.type
_entity_poly.pdbx_seq_one_letter_code
_entity_poly.pdbx_strand_id
1 'polypeptide(L)'
;MGINPYNRKWERLKTYGGKITENICQSTARDVLAYNIPPIEKTGYEIVLTVHDEIISEAPDTPQFSAEVLSTLLSAKPYWAFDLPLNAAGFETDRYRKE
;
A
#
# COMPACT_ATOMS: atom_id res chain seq x y z
N MET A 1 -18.29 15.05 -7.20
CA MET A 1 -19.08 15.14 -5.96
C MET A 1 -18.16 14.81 -4.79
N GLY A 2 -18.40 15.34 -3.60
CA GLY A 2 -17.61 15.04 -2.40
C GLY A 2 -18.26 15.63 -1.15
N ILE A 3 -17.76 15.27 0.04
CA ILE A 3 -18.19 15.86 1.31
C ILE A 3 -17.57 17.26 1.43
N ASN A 4 -18.40 18.30 1.60
CA ASN A 4 -17.90 19.64 1.91
C ASN A 4 -17.40 19.69 3.37
N PRO A 5 -16.16 20.13 3.64
CA PRO A 5 -15.56 20.07 4.98
C PRO A 5 -16.24 20.99 6.01
N TYR A 6 -16.93 22.04 5.56
CA TYR A 6 -17.59 23.01 6.45
C TYR A 6 -18.97 22.54 6.90
N ASN A 7 -19.78 22.05 5.96
CA ASN A 7 -21.18 21.71 6.22
C ASN A 7 -21.44 20.19 6.30
N ARG A 8 -20.45 19.36 5.96
CA ARG A 8 -20.49 17.89 5.92
C ARG A 8 -21.55 17.29 4.98
N LYS A 9 -22.04 18.06 4.01
CA LYS A 9 -23.01 17.61 3.00
C LYS A 9 -22.29 17.10 1.76
N TRP A 10 -22.90 16.11 1.10
CA TRP A 10 -22.45 15.61 -0.20
C TRP A 10 -22.89 16.55 -1.32
N GLU A 11 -21.94 17.23 -1.96
CA GLU A 11 -22.24 18.25 -2.98
C GLU A 11 -21.14 18.35 -4.05
N ARG A 12 -21.32 19.24 -5.04
CA ARG A 12 -20.24 19.55 -6.00
C ARG A 12 -19.22 20.45 -5.32
N LEU A 13 -17.98 19.98 -5.26
CA LEU A 13 -16.85 20.74 -4.76
C LEU A 13 -16.11 21.40 -5.93
N LYS A 14 -15.62 22.62 -5.72
CA LYS A 14 -14.66 23.24 -6.65
C LYS A 14 -13.38 22.40 -6.66
N THR A 15 -12.79 22.22 -7.84
CA THR A 15 -11.50 21.54 -8.02
C THR A 15 -10.41 22.52 -8.44
N TYR A 16 -9.15 22.12 -8.28
CA TYR A 16 -7.98 22.88 -8.68
C TYR A 16 -6.82 21.92 -8.97
N GLY A 17 -5.76 22.41 -9.64
CA GLY A 17 -4.64 21.58 -10.10
C GLY A 17 -4.00 20.75 -8.99
N GLY A 18 -3.70 21.34 -7.83
CA GLY A 18 -3.10 20.62 -6.70
C GLY A 18 -3.94 19.43 -6.22
N LYS A 19 -5.27 19.58 -6.16
CA LYS A 19 -6.16 18.46 -5.82
C LYS A 19 -6.10 17.34 -6.86
N ILE A 20 -6.01 17.67 -8.14
CA ILE A 20 -5.93 16.66 -9.21
C ILE A 20 -4.59 15.90 -9.09
N THR A 21 -3.48 16.62 -8.95
CA THR A 21 -2.15 16.04 -8.79
C THR A 21 -2.07 15.11 -7.58
N GLU A 22 -2.60 15.55 -6.42
CA GLU A 22 -2.68 14.75 -5.21
C GLU A 22 -3.45 13.44 -5.43
N ASN A 23 -4.65 13.51 -6.03
CA ASN A 23 -5.47 12.32 -6.28
C ASN A 23 -4.76 11.34 -7.23
N ILE A 24 -4.16 11.84 -8.32
CA ILE A 24 -3.43 10.99 -9.25
C ILE A 24 -2.25 10.31 -8.55
N CYS A 25 -1.47 11.05 -7.76
CA CYS A 25 -0.32 10.49 -7.03
C CYS A 25 -0.74 9.39 -6.06
N GLN A 26 -1.77 9.65 -5.23
CA GLN A 26 -2.27 8.67 -4.27
C GLN A 26 -2.89 7.44 -4.96
N SER A 27 -3.65 7.63 -6.03
CA SER A 27 -4.22 6.52 -6.82
C SER A 27 -3.13 5.65 -7.43
N THR A 28 -2.13 6.24 -8.07
CA THR A 28 -1.01 5.48 -8.65
C THR A 28 -0.22 4.73 -7.58
N ALA A 29 0.04 5.34 -6.42
CA ALA A 29 0.71 4.66 -5.31
C ALA A 29 -0.10 3.45 -4.82
N ARG A 30 -1.43 3.58 -4.73
CA ARG A 30 -2.32 2.47 -4.36
C ARG A 30 -2.32 1.36 -5.42
N ASP A 31 -2.31 1.70 -6.70
CA ASP A 31 -2.28 0.70 -7.78
C ASP A 31 -0.99 -0.11 -7.76
N VAL A 32 0.15 0.52 -7.48
CA VAL A 32 1.44 -0.18 -7.29
C VAL A 32 1.36 -1.14 -6.11
N LEU A 33 0.91 -0.67 -4.95
CA LEU A 33 0.79 -1.49 -3.74
C LEU A 33 -0.15 -2.69 -3.96
N ALA A 34 -1.33 -2.43 -4.52
CA ALA A 34 -2.38 -3.41 -4.73
C ALA A 34 -2.01 -4.46 -5.80
N TYR A 35 -1.18 -4.10 -6.78
CA TYR A 35 -0.69 -5.05 -7.78
C TYR A 35 0.12 -6.19 -7.14
N ASN A 36 0.87 -5.90 -6.08
CA ASN A 36 1.72 -6.89 -5.39
C ASN A 36 0.98 -7.70 -4.32
N ILE A 37 -0.21 -7.28 -3.89
CA ILE A 37 -1.02 -8.01 -2.87
C ILE A 37 -1.33 -9.45 -3.30
N PRO A 38 -1.97 -9.75 -4.45
CA PRO A 38 -2.32 -11.13 -4.79
C PRO A 38 -1.11 -12.07 -4.97
N PRO A 39 0.02 -11.64 -5.57
CA PRO A 39 1.25 -12.44 -5.57
C PRO A 39 1.78 -12.76 -4.17
N ILE A 40 1.75 -11.79 -3.24
CA ILE A 40 2.18 -11.99 -1.84
C ILE A 40 1.30 -13.03 -1.15
N GLU A 41 -0.03 -12.93 -1.27
CA GLU A 41 -0.94 -13.89 -0.63
C GLU A 41 -0.73 -15.32 -1.17
N LYS A 42 -0.39 -15.46 -2.46
CA LYS A 42 -0.08 -16.76 -3.07
C LYS A 42 1.17 -17.44 -2.49
N THR A 43 2.09 -16.69 -1.87
CA THR A 43 3.25 -17.29 -1.19
C THR A 43 2.95 -17.67 0.26
N GLY A 44 1.72 -17.47 0.73
CA GLY A 44 1.27 -17.83 2.07
C GLY A 44 1.37 -16.73 3.12
N TYR A 45 1.76 -15.51 2.74
CA TYR A 45 1.64 -14.34 3.61
C TYR A 45 0.17 -13.90 3.66
N GLU A 46 -0.52 -14.19 4.75
CA GLU A 46 -1.89 -13.72 4.95
C GLU A 46 -1.84 -12.22 5.27
N ILE A 47 -2.32 -11.37 4.35
CA ILE A 47 -2.35 -9.93 4.55
C ILE A 47 -3.60 -9.57 5.37
N VAL A 48 -3.38 -9.10 6.60
CA VAL A 48 -4.47 -8.80 7.54
C VAL A 48 -4.83 -7.31 7.56
N LEU A 49 -3.90 -6.43 7.15
CA LEU A 49 -4.08 -4.99 7.20
C LEU A 49 -3.18 -4.28 6.17
N THR A 50 -3.67 -3.16 5.63
CA THR A 50 -2.84 -2.21 4.88
C THR A 50 -3.00 -0.82 5.48
N VAL A 51 -1.88 -0.12 5.75
CA VAL A 51 -1.86 1.23 6.30
C VAL A 51 -0.97 2.10 5.42
N HIS A 52 -1.55 3.05 4.69
CA HIS A 52 -0.82 3.84 3.69
C HIS A 52 -0.10 2.93 2.67
N ASP A 53 1.22 2.94 2.67
CA ASP A 53 2.14 2.14 1.86
C ASP A 53 2.63 0.87 2.58
N GLU A 54 2.17 0.61 3.80
CA GLU A 54 2.51 -0.56 4.60
C GLU A 54 1.54 -1.71 4.36
N ILE A 55 2.08 -2.92 4.26
CA ILE A 55 1.34 -4.18 4.31
C ILE A 55 1.74 -4.90 5.59
N ILE A 56 0.74 -5.37 6.33
CA ILE A 56 0.91 -6.18 7.52
C ILE A 56 0.40 -7.57 7.22
N SER A 57 1.23 -8.57 7.48
CA SER A 57 0.88 -9.97 7.31
C SER A 57 1.04 -10.73 8.63
N GLU A 58 0.08 -11.59 8.93
CA GLU A 58 0.26 -12.65 9.92
C GLU A 58 0.76 -13.90 9.19
N ALA A 59 1.89 -14.44 9.61
CA ALA A 59 2.53 -15.58 8.97
C ALA A 59 3.12 -16.54 10.01
N PRO A 60 3.31 -17.83 9.68
CA PRO A 60 3.97 -18.76 10.57
C PRO A 60 5.38 -18.30 10.95
N ASP A 61 5.73 -18.34 12.24
CA ASP A 61 7.06 -18.05 12.76
C ASP A 61 8.05 -19.15 12.36
N THR A 62 8.50 -19.08 11.12
CA THR A 62 9.42 -20.02 10.49
C THR A 62 10.34 -19.28 9.54
N PRO A 63 11.56 -19.78 9.26
CA PRO A 63 12.54 -19.07 8.43
C PRO A 63 12.10 -18.77 6.98
N GLN A 64 10.98 -19.36 6.53
CA GLN A 64 10.41 -19.12 5.21
C GLN A 64 9.64 -17.80 5.13
N PHE A 65 9.14 -17.30 6.25
CA PHE A 65 8.41 -16.04 6.34
C PHE A 65 9.26 -15.04 7.11
N SER A 66 9.84 -14.07 6.39
CA SER A 66 10.56 -12.96 7.01
C SER A 66 10.14 -11.60 6.47
N ALA A 67 10.46 -10.53 7.20
CA ALA A 67 10.24 -9.16 6.76
C ALA A 67 11.00 -8.82 5.47
N GLU A 68 12.20 -9.36 5.26
CA GLU A 68 12.99 -9.13 4.06
C GLU A 68 12.36 -9.77 2.82
N VAL A 69 11.84 -11.00 2.96
CA VAL A 69 11.14 -11.69 1.87
C VAL A 69 9.87 -10.93 1.51
N LEU A 70 9.06 -10.54 2.50
CA LEU A 70 7.85 -9.75 2.27
C LEU A 70 8.18 -8.40 1.61
N SER A 71 9.23 -7.72 2.06
CA SER A 71 9.70 -6.46 1.46
C SER A 71 10.14 -6.64 0.01
N THR A 72 10.81 -7.75 -0.30
CA THR A 72 11.21 -8.09 -1.68
C THR A 72 9.99 -8.31 -2.58
N LEU A 73 8.97 -9.03 -2.08
CA LEU A 73 7.72 -9.24 -2.82
C LEU A 73 6.94 -7.92 -3.00
N LEU A 74 6.90 -7.07 -1.97
CA LEU A 74 6.20 -5.79 -2.00
C LEU A 74 6.85 -4.77 -2.95
N SER A 75 8.17 -4.80 -3.07
CA SER A 75 8.94 -3.92 -3.96
C SER A 75 9.09 -4.48 -5.39
N ALA A 76 8.44 -5.60 -5.70
CA ALA A 76 8.40 -6.15 -7.05
C ALA A 76 7.78 -5.13 -8.03
N LYS A 77 8.42 -4.93 -9.17
CA LYS A 77 7.98 -3.93 -10.14
C LYS A 77 6.85 -4.47 -11.01
N PRO A 78 5.71 -3.75 -11.10
CA PRO A 78 4.70 -4.07 -12.10
C PRO A 78 5.26 -3.94 -13.52
N TYR A 79 4.75 -4.75 -14.46
CA TYR A 79 5.21 -4.72 -15.86
C TYR A 79 5.02 -3.34 -16.53
N TRP A 80 4.08 -2.55 -16.02
CA TRP A 80 3.75 -1.21 -16.48
C TRP A 80 4.52 -0.09 -15.76
N ALA A 81 5.32 -0.41 -14.75
CA ALA A 81 6.13 0.54 -13.96
C ALA A 81 7.54 -0.02 -13.71
N PHE A 82 8.17 -0.58 -14.74
CA PHE A 82 9.47 -1.26 -14.65
C PHE A 82 10.64 -0.31 -14.33
N ASP A 83 10.50 0.97 -14.62
CA ASP A 83 11.48 2.02 -14.36
C ASP A 83 11.27 2.71 -13.00
N LEU A 84 10.14 2.49 -12.34
CA LEU A 84 9.85 3.04 -11.03
C LEU A 84 10.82 2.46 -9.98
N PRO A 85 11.59 3.29 -9.25
CA PRO A 85 12.51 2.83 -8.23
C PRO A 85 11.74 2.47 -6.96
N LEU A 86 11.23 1.24 -6.89
CA LEU A 86 10.57 0.70 -5.70
C LEU A 86 11.60 0.14 -4.71
N ASN A 87 11.38 0.44 -3.44
CA ASN A 87 12.10 -0.11 -2.32
C ASN A 87 11.12 -0.31 -1.17
N ALA A 88 11.34 -1.34 -0.37
CA ALA A 88 10.55 -1.61 0.82
C ALA A 88 11.47 -2.03 1.96
N ALA A 89 11.08 -1.68 3.17
CA ALA A 89 11.69 -2.14 4.40
C ALA A 89 10.58 -2.58 5.35
N GLY A 90 10.90 -3.53 6.22
CA GLY A 90 9.95 -4.07 7.17
C GLY A 90 10.67 -4.64 8.38
N PHE A 91 9.89 -5.05 9.36
CA PHE A 91 10.35 -5.71 10.57
C PHE A 91 9.32 -6.75 11.02
N GLU A 92 9.77 -7.66 11.88
CA GLU A 92 8.92 -8.67 12.51
C GLU A 92 8.63 -8.28 13.95
N THR A 93 7.39 -8.54 14.40
CA THR A 93 6.98 -8.25 15.77
C THR A 93 5.71 -9.02 16.12
N ASP A 94 5.54 -9.34 17.40
CA ASP A 94 4.32 -9.95 17.92
C ASP A 94 3.14 -8.98 18.00
N ARG A 95 3.40 -7.66 17.90
CA ARG A 95 2.38 -6.62 18.06
C ARG A 95 2.62 -5.46 17.12
N TYR A 96 1.58 -5.09 16.39
CA TYR A 96 1.61 -3.93 15.51
C TYR A 96 2.11 -2.68 16.26
N ARG A 97 3.11 -2.04 15.68
CA ARG A 97 3.62 -0.74 16.07
C ARG A 97 3.95 0.05 14.82
N LYS A 98 3.82 1.37 14.93
CA LYS A 98 4.40 2.30 13.96
C LYS A 98 5.87 2.51 14.35
N GLU A 99 6.76 2.39 13.38
CA GLU A 99 8.08 3.02 13.44
C GLU A 99 8.06 4.39 12.77
#